data_AF-A0A0W7WSK2-F1
#
_entry.id   AF-A0A0W7WSK2-F1
#
_cell.length_a   1.000
_cell.length_b   1.000
_cell.length_c   1.000
_cell.angle_alpha   90.00
_cell.angle_beta   90.00
_cell.angle_gamma   90.00
#
_symmetry.space_group_name_H-M   'P 1'
#
loop_
_entity.id
_entity.type
_entity.pdbx_description
1 polymer ?
#
loop_
_entity_poly.entity_id
_entity_poly.type
_entity_poly.pdbx_seq_one_letter_code
_entity_poly.pdbx_strand_id
1 'polypeptide(L)'
;MSMGADRRSAGTGEPIDPDVGPAAAATPPGLLRGQGPVVAVVAVGGALGAAARYGATLIWPVATGAFPWTTLAVNVAGCAAIGVLMVLVAEGADLAEGAEVTETAETADTAETNEVTDVPGASGAPGSAGATEAAKAAELTEAAERTDSTASTGSTGSTTSTARRPAHPLLRPFLGTGVLGGFTTFSTYTMDVERLAAAGHLRTALACLALTLLAALAAVWCAAALTRRAVTRRRARASRAGEDR
;
A
#
# COMPACT_ATOMS: atom_id res chain seq x y z
N MET A 1 -76.25 -34.15 9.70
CA MET A 1 -75.61 -35.24 8.94
C MET A 1 -74.95 -34.62 7.71
N SER A 2 -73.70 -35.07 7.42
CA SER A 2 -72.73 -34.58 6.40
C SER A 2 -72.08 -33.23 6.70
N MET A 3 -70.81 -33.10 7.10
CA MET A 3 -69.54 -33.77 6.75
C MET A 3 -69.06 -33.45 5.33
N GLY A 4 -67.95 -32.70 5.25
CA GLY A 4 -67.09 -32.50 4.08
C GLY A 4 -67.06 -31.04 3.60
N ALA A 5 -65.93 -30.40 3.32
CA ALA A 5 -64.53 -30.74 3.46
C ALA A 5 -63.69 -29.46 3.23
N ASP A 6 -62.53 -29.40 3.87
CA ASP A 6 -61.30 -28.70 3.49
C ASP A 6 -61.34 -27.31 2.83
N ARG A 7 -60.87 -26.32 3.61
CA ARG A 7 -59.87 -25.37 3.10
C ARG A 7 -58.83 -25.04 4.19
N ARG A 8 -57.76 -25.82 4.14
CA ARG A 8 -56.34 -25.50 4.38
C ARG A 8 -55.99 -24.28 5.25
N SER A 9 -55.25 -24.59 6.31
CA SER A 9 -54.41 -23.73 7.13
C SER A 9 -53.40 -22.87 6.35
N ALA A 10 -52.97 -21.82 7.06
CA ALA A 10 -51.65 -21.18 7.01
C ALA A 10 -51.35 -20.26 5.82
N GLY A 11 -51.24 -18.97 6.15
CA GLY A 11 -50.76 -17.90 5.30
C GLY A 11 -50.89 -16.61 6.09
N THR A 12 -50.00 -16.46 7.07
CA THR A 12 -49.71 -15.22 7.78
C THR A 12 -49.78 -14.03 6.83
N GLY A 13 -50.48 -12.98 7.23
CA GLY A 13 -50.25 -11.65 6.68
C GLY A 13 -48.82 -11.26 7.01
N GLU A 14 -47.89 -11.70 6.16
CA GLU A 14 -46.52 -11.24 6.10
C GLU A 14 -46.59 -9.71 5.97
N PRO A 15 -46.11 -8.94 6.95
CA PRO A 15 -45.97 -7.52 6.80
C PRO A 15 -45.05 -7.28 5.61
N ILE A 16 -45.56 -6.57 4.61
CA ILE A 16 -44.75 -6.08 3.49
C ILE A 16 -43.66 -5.19 4.09
N ASP A 17 -42.42 -5.63 3.97
CA ASP A 17 -41.20 -4.90 4.32
C ASP A 17 -41.14 -3.57 3.52
N PRO A 18 -41.14 -2.40 4.18
CA PRO A 18 -41.07 -1.11 3.50
C PRO A 18 -39.64 -0.71 3.06
N ASP A 19 -38.65 -1.60 3.08
CA ASP A 19 -37.27 -1.25 2.71
C ASP A 19 -36.94 -1.40 1.20
N VAL A 20 -37.95 -1.53 0.33
CA VAL A 20 -37.75 -1.45 -1.14
C VAL A 20 -38.28 -0.13 -1.69
N GLY A 21 -37.52 0.94 -1.46
CA GLY A 21 -37.61 2.16 -2.26
C GLY A 21 -36.97 1.94 -3.64
N PRO A 22 -37.55 2.48 -4.74
CA PRO A 22 -36.96 2.35 -6.07
C PRO A 22 -35.56 2.95 -6.05
N ALA A 23 -34.56 2.13 -6.40
CA ALA A 23 -33.13 2.44 -6.47
C ALA A 23 -32.86 3.96 -6.45
N ALA A 24 -32.70 4.50 -5.24
CA ALA A 24 -32.31 5.89 -5.05
C ALA A 24 -31.05 6.06 -5.87
N ALA A 25 -31.12 6.93 -6.88
CA ALA A 25 -30.04 7.23 -7.79
C ALA A 25 -28.73 7.23 -7.01
N ALA A 26 -27.82 6.31 -7.36
CA ALA A 26 -26.52 6.23 -6.73
C ALA A 26 -25.89 7.61 -6.78
N THR A 27 -25.90 8.34 -5.66
CA THR A 27 -25.12 9.55 -5.51
C THR A 27 -23.68 9.11 -5.79
N PRO A 28 -23.00 9.59 -6.85
CA PRO A 28 -21.62 9.19 -7.05
C PRO A 28 -20.84 9.59 -5.80
N PRO A 29 -20.11 8.67 -5.15
CA PRO A 29 -19.46 8.95 -3.88
C PRO A 29 -18.44 10.08 -4.07
N GLY A 30 -18.55 11.13 -3.25
CA GLY A 30 -17.67 12.30 -3.27
C GLY A 30 -16.18 12.04 -2.99
N LEU A 31 -15.80 10.78 -2.71
CA LEU A 31 -14.42 10.33 -2.47
C LEU A 31 -13.46 10.58 -3.64
N LEU A 32 -13.97 10.75 -4.87
CA LEU A 32 -13.12 10.99 -6.05
C LEU A 32 -12.68 12.46 -6.20
N ARG A 33 -13.31 13.41 -5.50
CA ARG A 33 -13.10 14.85 -5.75
C ARG A 33 -11.74 15.36 -5.23
N GLY A 34 -11.05 14.60 -4.37
CA GLY A 34 -9.69 14.88 -3.90
C GLY A 34 -8.61 13.89 -4.38
N GLN A 35 -8.97 12.74 -4.98
CA GLN A 35 -8.01 11.70 -5.39
C GLN A 35 -7.47 11.84 -6.81
N GLY A 36 -7.95 12.82 -7.57
CA GLY A 36 -7.52 13.09 -8.95
C GLY A 36 -5.99 13.12 -9.14
N PRO A 37 -5.22 13.83 -8.30
CA PRO A 37 -3.76 13.85 -8.41
C PRO A 37 -3.11 12.48 -8.21
N VAL A 38 -3.58 11.68 -7.24
CA VAL A 38 -3.06 10.33 -6.99
C VAL A 38 -3.34 9.43 -8.20
N VAL A 39 -4.58 9.44 -8.69
CA VAL A 39 -4.99 8.64 -9.85
C VAL A 39 -4.20 9.05 -11.10
N ALA A 40 -4.02 10.35 -11.33
CA ALA A 40 -3.24 10.86 -12.46
C ALA A 40 -1.78 10.40 -12.38
N VAL A 41 -1.15 10.48 -11.20
CA VAL A 41 0.23 10.02 -11.02
C VAL A 41 0.33 8.51 -11.24
N VAL A 42 -0.60 7.71 -10.70
CA VAL A 42 -0.63 6.25 -10.88
C VAL A 42 -0.82 5.91 -12.36
N ALA A 43 -1.69 6.62 -13.08
CA ALA A 43 -1.92 6.42 -14.51
C ALA A 43 -0.67 6.75 -15.35
N VAL A 44 0.00 7.87 -15.07
CA VAL A 44 1.26 8.25 -15.75
C VAL A 44 2.34 7.22 -15.48
N GLY A 45 2.48 6.78 -14.22
CA GLY A 45 3.39 5.71 -13.85
C GLY A 45 3.08 4.42 -14.60
N GLY A 46 1.82 4.00 -14.60
CA GLY A 46 1.35 2.81 -15.30
C GLY A 46 1.62 2.84 -16.80
N ALA A 47 1.37 3.98 -17.45
CA ALA A 47 1.68 4.19 -18.85
C ALA A 47 3.19 4.06 -19.13
N LEU A 48 4.03 4.68 -18.29
CA LEU A 48 5.49 4.58 -18.42
C LEU A 48 5.98 3.14 -18.21
N GLY A 49 5.46 2.43 -17.21
CA GLY A 49 5.78 1.04 -16.94
C GLY A 49 5.39 0.12 -18.10
N ALA A 50 4.17 0.29 -18.63
CA ALA A 50 3.69 -0.46 -19.77
C ALA A 50 4.51 -0.18 -21.04
N ALA A 51 4.90 1.08 -21.27
CA ALA A 51 5.76 1.46 -22.38
C ALA A 51 7.16 0.84 -22.25
N ALA A 52 7.75 0.81 -21.05
CA ALA A 52 9.04 0.17 -20.82
C ALA A 52 8.98 -1.34 -21.08
N ARG A 53 7.93 -2.02 -20.62
CA ARG A 53 7.67 -3.44 -20.93
C ARG A 53 7.52 -3.65 -22.43
N TYR A 54 6.71 -2.83 -23.10
CA TYR A 54 6.52 -2.92 -24.55
C TYR A 54 7.86 -2.72 -25.29
N GLY A 55 8.66 -1.74 -24.88
CA GLY A 55 10.02 -1.53 -25.39
C GLY A 55 10.90 -2.78 -25.21
N ALA A 56 10.83 -3.45 -24.06
CA ALA A 56 11.56 -4.71 -23.85
C ALA A 56 11.14 -5.81 -24.85
N THR A 57 9.84 -5.91 -25.16
CA THR A 57 9.34 -6.85 -26.18
C THR A 57 9.79 -6.51 -27.61
N LEU A 58 10.06 -5.25 -27.90
CA LEU A 58 10.60 -4.82 -29.19
C LEU A 58 12.11 -5.08 -29.31
N ILE A 59 12.86 -4.87 -28.22
CA ILE A 59 14.32 -5.08 -28.19
C ILE A 59 14.65 -6.57 -28.24
N TRP A 60 13.85 -7.40 -27.56
CA TRP A 60 14.05 -8.85 -27.50
C TRP A 60 12.81 -9.61 -27.98
N PRO A 61 12.57 -9.67 -29.30
CA PRO A 61 11.45 -10.39 -29.86
C PRO A 61 11.65 -11.91 -29.73
N VAL A 62 10.67 -12.59 -29.13
CA VAL A 62 10.68 -14.05 -28.96
C VAL A 62 9.87 -14.70 -30.07
N ALA A 63 10.44 -15.70 -30.74
CA ALA A 63 9.75 -16.47 -31.77
C ALA A 63 8.54 -17.22 -31.20
N THR A 64 7.48 -17.37 -31.98
CA THR A 64 6.28 -18.12 -31.58
C THR A 64 6.62 -19.58 -31.26
N GLY A 65 6.29 -20.04 -30.06
CA GLY A 65 6.58 -21.40 -29.56
C GLY A 65 7.90 -21.55 -28.81
N ALA A 66 8.73 -20.51 -28.75
CA ALA A 66 9.94 -20.48 -27.93
C ALA A 66 9.67 -19.99 -26.50
N PHE A 67 10.60 -20.23 -25.59
CA PHE A 67 10.48 -19.82 -24.18
C PHE A 67 10.44 -18.28 -24.05
N PRO A 68 9.47 -17.70 -23.29
CA PRO A 68 9.25 -16.26 -23.22
C PRO A 68 10.23 -15.55 -22.28
N TRP A 69 11.49 -15.47 -22.70
CA TRP A 69 12.59 -14.87 -21.92
C TRP A 69 12.32 -13.42 -21.50
N THR A 70 11.72 -12.62 -22.39
CA THR A 70 11.44 -11.21 -22.14
C THR A 70 10.39 -11.03 -21.04
N THR A 71 9.31 -11.82 -21.09
CA THR A 71 8.25 -11.81 -20.07
C THR A 71 8.81 -12.26 -18.71
N LEU A 72 9.66 -13.28 -18.69
CA LEU A 72 10.34 -13.72 -17.48
C LEU A 72 11.25 -12.62 -16.91
N ALA A 73 12.08 -11.99 -17.74
CA ALA A 73 13.01 -10.95 -17.31
C ALA A 73 12.28 -9.73 -16.73
N VAL A 74 11.19 -9.30 -17.38
CA VAL A 74 10.34 -8.19 -16.90
C VAL A 74 9.74 -8.52 -15.53
N ASN A 75 9.15 -9.71 -15.37
CA ASN A 75 8.55 -10.10 -14.10
C ASN A 75 9.59 -10.26 -12.98
N VAL A 76 10.74 -10.87 -13.27
CA VAL A 76 11.84 -11.03 -12.29
C VAL A 76 12.41 -9.67 -11.86
N ALA A 77 12.67 -8.77 -12.81
CA ALA A 77 13.14 -7.42 -12.52
C ALA A 77 12.11 -6.63 -11.70
N GLY A 78 10.81 -6.77 -12.03
CA GLY A 78 9.75 -6.12 -11.28
C GLY A 78 9.61 -6.65 -9.85
N CYS A 79 9.70 -7.97 -9.66
CA CYS A 79 9.72 -8.60 -8.35
C CYS A 79 10.92 -8.14 -7.50
N ALA A 80 12.11 -8.04 -8.10
CA ALA A 80 13.28 -7.48 -7.41
C ALA A 80 13.03 -6.02 -6.98
N ALA A 81 12.45 -5.20 -7.86
CA ALA A 81 12.15 -3.80 -7.56
C ALA A 81 11.11 -3.66 -6.42
N ILE A 82 10.05 -4.48 -6.37
CA ILE A 82 9.12 -4.53 -5.22
C ILE A 82 9.88 -4.91 -3.96
N GLY A 83 10.76 -5.91 -4.01
CA GLY A 83 11.54 -6.36 -2.85
C GLY A 83 12.44 -5.26 -2.28
N VAL A 84 13.06 -4.45 -3.14
CA VAL A 84 13.82 -3.26 -2.71
C VAL A 84 12.88 -2.19 -2.14
N LEU A 85 11.82 -1.83 -2.87
CA LEU A 85 10.87 -0.80 -2.46
C LEU A 85 10.25 -1.10 -1.09
N MET A 86 9.86 -2.35 -0.85
CA MET A 86 9.29 -2.82 0.42
C MET A 86 10.26 -2.59 1.59
N VAL A 87 11.55 -2.94 1.42
CA VAL A 87 12.55 -2.74 2.48
C VAL A 87 12.79 -1.26 2.74
N LEU A 88 12.90 -0.44 1.68
CA LEU A 88 13.12 1.01 1.84
C LEU A 88 11.92 1.70 2.51
N VAL A 89 10.69 1.27 2.21
CA VAL A 89 9.48 1.81 2.84
C VAL A 89 9.40 1.40 4.30
N ALA A 90 9.69 0.14 4.62
CA ALA A 90 9.68 -0.37 6.00
C ALA A 90 10.71 0.38 6.87
N GLU A 91 11.95 0.47 6.41
CA GLU A 91 13.00 1.19 7.16
C GLU A 91 12.71 2.68 7.31
N GLY A 92 12.04 3.29 6.33
CA GLY A 92 11.60 4.68 6.42
C GLY A 92 10.51 4.89 7.47
N ALA A 93 9.65 3.88 7.69
CA ALA A 93 8.64 3.92 8.75
C ALA A 93 9.30 3.76 10.14
N ASP A 94 10.22 2.82 10.28
CA ASP A 94 10.97 2.60 11.53
C ASP A 94 11.70 3.86 12.01
N LEU A 95 12.25 4.64 11.07
CA LEU A 95 12.95 5.90 11.37
C LEU A 95 12.02 7.03 11.78
N ALA A 96 10.80 7.06 11.25
CA ALA A 96 9.80 8.05 11.63
C ALA A 96 9.28 7.76 13.05
N GLU A 97 8.99 6.49 13.34
CA GLU A 97 8.51 6.05 14.65
C GLU A 97 9.57 6.27 15.74
N GLY A 98 10.85 5.98 15.48
CA GLY A 98 11.93 6.24 16.43
C GLY A 98 12.21 7.73 16.69
N ALA A 99 11.94 8.61 15.73
CA ALA A 99 12.09 10.06 15.90
C ALA A 99 11.00 10.62 16.82
N GLU A 100 9.74 10.19 16.65
CA GLU A 100 8.62 10.60 17.52
C GLU A 100 8.83 10.12 18.97
N VAL A 101 9.35 8.90 19.17
CA VAL A 101 9.64 8.37 20.51
C VAL A 101 10.78 9.12 21.22
N THR A 102 11.81 9.54 20.46
CA THR A 102 12.92 10.31 21.05
C THR A 102 12.49 11.74 21.39
N GLU A 103 11.69 12.37 20.54
CA GLU A 103 11.17 13.73 20.77
C GLU A 103 10.20 13.77 21.95
N THR A 104 9.31 12.78 22.09
CA THR A 104 8.41 12.66 23.24
C THR A 104 9.15 12.42 24.56
N ALA A 105 10.21 11.61 24.55
CA ALA A 105 11.06 11.41 25.72
C ALA A 105 11.83 12.69 26.13
N GLU A 106 12.35 13.46 25.17
CA GLU A 106 13.05 14.72 25.43
C GLU A 106 12.09 15.82 25.94
N THR A 107 10.86 15.88 25.41
CA THR A 107 9.81 16.77 25.96
C THR A 107 9.32 16.36 27.35
N ALA A 108 9.30 15.06 27.67
CA ALA A 108 8.91 14.59 29.01
C ALA A 108 9.99 14.92 30.06
N ASP A 109 11.27 14.77 29.73
CA ASP A 109 12.40 15.12 30.61
C ASP A 109 12.47 16.64 30.86
N THR A 110 12.07 17.45 29.86
CA THR A 110 11.98 18.92 30.02
C THR A 110 10.74 19.36 30.81
N ALA A 111 9.65 18.59 30.80
CA ALA A 111 8.43 18.89 31.56
C ALA A 111 8.53 18.49 33.04
N GLU A 112 9.31 17.46 33.38
CA GLU A 112 9.46 16.99 34.76
C GLU A 112 10.27 17.95 35.66
N THR A 113 10.94 18.96 35.09
CA THR A 113 11.56 20.04 35.88
C THR A 113 10.61 21.17 36.26
N ASN A 114 9.34 21.15 35.83
CA ASN A 114 8.42 22.24 36.11
C ASN A 114 6.97 21.79 36.34
N GLU A 115 6.72 20.85 37.27
CA GLU A 115 5.38 20.67 37.82
C GLU A 115 5.40 20.05 39.23
N VAL A 116 5.45 20.91 40.25
CA VAL A 116 4.88 20.61 41.58
C VAL A 116 3.52 21.30 41.61
N THR A 117 2.46 20.56 41.29
CA THR A 117 1.12 20.89 41.79
C THR A 117 0.22 19.65 41.82
N ASP A 118 -0.40 19.49 42.98
CA ASP A 118 -1.38 18.48 43.41
C ASP A 118 -2.53 18.23 42.42
N VAL A 119 -2.87 16.95 42.19
CA VAL A 119 -4.21 16.55 41.72
C VAL A 119 -4.66 15.26 42.42
N PRO A 120 -5.83 15.25 43.08
CA PRO A 120 -6.43 14.01 43.56
C PRO A 120 -7.44 13.43 42.56
N GLY A 121 -7.27 12.12 42.29
CA GLY A 121 -8.33 11.12 42.25
C GLY A 121 -9.37 11.16 41.12
N ALA A 122 -9.31 10.14 40.24
CA ALA A 122 -10.51 9.51 39.69
C ALA A 122 -10.21 8.08 39.23
N SER A 123 -11.08 7.16 39.64
CA SER A 123 -11.05 5.73 39.38
C SER A 123 -11.70 5.36 38.04
N GLY A 124 -11.27 4.26 37.41
CA GLY A 124 -12.05 3.57 36.38
C GLY A 124 -11.21 2.57 35.57
N ALA A 125 -11.48 1.27 35.76
CA ALA A 125 -10.84 0.15 35.06
C ALA A 125 -11.75 -0.37 33.91
N PRO A 126 -11.44 -1.49 33.23
CA PRO A 126 -10.97 -1.53 31.83
C PRO A 126 -11.94 -2.24 30.86
N GLY A 127 -11.75 -2.11 29.54
CA GLY A 127 -12.57 -2.86 28.58
C GLY A 127 -12.13 -2.85 27.11
N SER A 128 -11.83 -4.06 26.63
CA SER A 128 -11.92 -4.58 25.26
C SER A 128 -11.00 -4.06 24.14
N ALA A 129 -10.12 -4.98 23.76
CA ALA A 129 -9.48 -5.20 22.48
C ALA A 129 -10.35 -4.99 21.22
N GLY A 130 -9.67 -4.59 20.15
CA GLY A 130 -9.80 -5.26 18.85
C GLY A 130 -10.81 -4.67 17.86
N ALA A 131 -10.48 -3.53 17.24
CA ALA A 131 -10.97 -3.14 15.90
C ALA A 131 -10.31 -1.83 15.42
N THR A 132 -8.98 -1.77 15.28
CA THR A 132 -8.32 -0.47 14.95
C THR A 132 -7.08 -0.63 14.08
N GLU A 133 -7.26 -1.10 12.85
CA GLU A 133 -6.20 -1.00 11.83
C GLU A 133 -6.72 -0.42 10.50
N ALA A 134 -8.01 -0.64 10.17
CA ALA A 134 -8.64 -0.01 8.99
C ALA A 134 -9.08 1.46 9.22
N ALA A 135 -9.33 1.86 10.47
CA ALA A 135 -9.69 3.25 10.81
C ALA A 135 -8.47 4.20 10.84
N LYS A 136 -7.26 3.67 11.09
CA LYS A 136 -6.03 4.46 11.24
C LYS A 136 -5.51 5.02 9.91
N ALA A 137 -5.92 4.44 8.78
CA ALA A 137 -5.50 4.88 7.45
C ALA A 137 -6.34 6.06 6.89
N ALA A 138 -7.54 6.29 7.42
CA ALA A 138 -8.38 7.43 7.01
C ALA A 138 -8.02 8.71 7.78
N GLU A 139 -7.68 8.58 9.06
CA GLU A 139 -7.41 9.71 9.97
C GLU A 139 -6.14 10.51 9.63
N LEU A 140 -5.13 9.84 9.02
CA LEU A 140 -3.90 10.49 8.57
C LEU A 140 -4.07 11.35 7.31
N THR A 141 -5.19 11.23 6.60
CA THR A 141 -5.47 12.05 5.41
C THR A 141 -6.27 13.31 5.78
N GLU A 142 -7.02 13.29 6.88
CA GLU A 142 -7.87 14.40 7.34
C GLU A 142 -7.12 15.45 8.17
N ALA A 143 -6.03 15.06 8.84
CA ALA A 143 -5.18 15.98 9.60
C ALA A 143 -4.37 16.96 8.73
N ALA A 144 -4.18 16.66 7.44
CA ALA A 144 -3.45 17.50 6.50
C ALA A 144 -4.30 18.60 5.84
N GLU A 145 -5.63 18.49 5.90
CA GLU A 145 -6.56 19.46 5.28
C GLU A 145 -7.10 20.49 6.29
N ARG A 146 -6.82 20.32 7.59
CA ARG A 146 -7.22 21.25 8.65
C ARG A 146 -6.27 22.42 8.88
N THR A 147 -5.10 22.45 8.24
CA THR A 147 -4.06 23.46 8.50
C THR A 147 -4.14 24.70 7.61
N ASP A 148 -5.09 24.81 6.69
CA ASP A 148 -5.21 25.97 5.79
C ASP A 148 -6.37 26.94 6.13
N SER A 149 -7.05 26.75 7.27
CA SER A 149 -8.22 27.58 7.64
C SER A 149 -8.13 28.20 9.04
N THR A 150 -6.95 28.64 9.48
CA THR A 150 -6.79 29.56 10.62
C THR A 150 -5.64 30.55 10.42
N ALA A 151 -5.50 31.11 9.21
CA ALA A 151 -4.64 32.28 8.99
C ALA A 151 -5.39 33.59 9.30
N SER A 152 -5.57 33.91 10.58
CA SER A 152 -5.74 35.29 11.04
C SER A 152 -5.69 35.34 12.58
N THR A 153 -4.53 35.71 13.13
CA THR A 153 -4.31 36.80 14.12
C THR A 153 -3.07 36.49 14.97
N GLY A 154 -2.03 37.34 14.85
CA GLY A 154 -1.20 37.73 15.99
C GLY A 154 0.13 36.98 16.25
N SER A 155 1.23 37.66 15.88
CA SER A 155 2.39 37.99 16.73
C SER A 155 3.44 36.91 17.14
N THR A 156 4.64 37.13 16.60
CA THR A 156 5.99 37.07 17.24
C THR A 156 6.48 35.75 17.87
N GLY A 157 7.41 35.10 17.16
CA GLY A 157 8.32 34.11 17.73
C GLY A 157 9.10 33.40 16.62
N SER A 158 10.30 33.89 16.31
CA SER A 158 11.22 33.23 15.37
C SER A 158 11.83 31.99 16.02
N THR A 159 11.14 30.86 15.98
CA THR A 159 11.75 29.54 16.10
C THR A 159 12.01 29.01 14.70
N THR A 160 13.28 28.81 14.37
CA THR A 160 13.73 28.14 13.15
C THR A 160 13.25 26.69 13.20
N SER A 161 11.98 26.47 12.82
CA SER A 161 11.46 25.13 12.52
C SER A 161 12.17 24.66 11.27
N THR A 162 13.18 23.81 11.44
CA THR A 162 13.74 23.03 10.35
C THR A 162 12.66 22.03 9.96
N ALA A 163 11.70 22.49 9.15
CA ALA A 163 10.64 21.66 8.59
C ALA A 163 11.29 20.51 7.82
N ARG A 164 11.36 19.36 8.49
CA ARG A 164 11.88 18.12 7.92
C ARG A 164 10.94 17.74 6.79
N ARG A 165 11.39 17.96 5.55
CA ARG A 165 10.58 17.70 4.33
C ARG A 165 10.00 16.28 4.41
N PRO A 166 8.68 16.09 4.46
CA PRO A 166 8.10 14.76 4.37
C PRO A 166 8.43 14.19 2.99
N ALA A 167 8.97 12.98 2.94
CA ALA A 167 9.15 12.27 1.68
C ALA A 167 7.79 12.18 0.97
N HIS A 168 7.72 12.67 -0.26
CA HIS A 168 6.50 13.03 -0.97
C HIS A 168 5.46 11.87 -0.97
N PRO A 169 4.27 12.03 -0.36
CA PRO A 169 3.28 10.95 -0.19
C PRO A 169 2.81 10.33 -1.50
N LEU A 170 2.87 11.08 -2.62
CA LEU A 170 2.53 10.58 -3.96
C LEU A 170 3.58 9.66 -4.60
N LEU A 171 4.82 9.64 -4.11
CA LEU A 171 5.90 8.85 -4.72
C LEU A 171 5.68 7.34 -4.51
N ARG A 172 5.08 6.98 -3.37
CA ARG A 172 4.77 5.58 -3.04
C ARG A 172 3.70 4.99 -4.01
N PRO A 173 2.53 5.62 -4.23
CA PRO A 173 1.58 5.19 -5.27
C PRO A 173 2.18 5.21 -6.67
N PHE A 174 2.93 6.26 -7.04
CA PHE A 174 3.53 6.38 -8.36
C PHE A 174 4.44 5.18 -8.71
N LEU A 175 5.38 4.86 -7.82
CA LEU A 175 6.36 3.80 -8.04
C LEU A 175 5.75 2.41 -7.88
N GLY A 176 4.98 2.20 -6.82
CA GLY A 176 4.44 0.88 -6.48
C GLY A 176 3.31 0.45 -7.40
N THR A 177 2.19 1.18 -7.39
CA THR A 177 1.00 0.78 -8.15
C THR A 177 1.05 1.26 -9.61
N GLY A 178 1.64 2.44 -9.86
CA GLY A 178 1.78 2.97 -11.21
C GLY A 178 2.85 2.24 -12.02
N VAL A 179 4.11 2.68 -11.91
CA VAL A 179 5.22 2.19 -12.75
C VAL A 179 5.39 0.68 -12.66
N LEU A 180 5.47 0.15 -11.45
CA LEU A 180 5.79 -1.26 -11.27
C LEU A 180 4.61 -2.18 -11.60
N GLY A 181 3.38 -1.72 -11.33
CA GLY A 181 2.15 -2.37 -11.77
C GLY A 181 1.99 -2.41 -13.29
N GLY A 182 2.33 -1.31 -14.00
CA GLY A 182 2.28 -1.27 -15.47
C GLY A 182 3.42 -2.03 -16.16
N PHE A 183 4.58 -2.09 -15.51
CA PHE A 183 5.77 -2.80 -15.99
C PHE A 183 5.62 -4.32 -15.89
N THR A 184 5.12 -4.84 -14.77
CA THR A 184 4.89 -6.28 -14.59
C THR A 184 3.62 -6.75 -15.29
N THR A 185 3.55 -8.02 -15.71
CA THR A 185 2.37 -8.51 -16.42
C THR A 185 2.08 -9.98 -16.16
N PHE A 186 0.81 -10.24 -15.84
CA PHE A 186 0.25 -11.58 -15.83
C PHE A 186 -0.40 -11.95 -17.16
N SER A 187 -1.06 -11.01 -17.84
CA SER A 187 -1.80 -11.28 -19.08
C SER A 187 -0.92 -11.72 -20.23
N THR A 188 0.25 -11.11 -20.42
CA THR A 188 1.20 -11.55 -21.45
C THR A 188 1.76 -12.92 -21.10
N TYR A 189 2.03 -13.16 -19.82
CA TYR A 189 2.53 -14.45 -19.35
C TYR A 189 1.54 -15.59 -19.54
N THR A 190 0.26 -15.40 -19.21
CA THR A 190 -0.77 -16.42 -19.46
C THR A 190 -0.95 -16.69 -20.95
N MET A 191 -0.94 -15.63 -21.76
CA MET A 191 -0.99 -15.75 -23.22
C MET A 191 0.20 -16.56 -23.77
N ASP A 192 1.40 -16.35 -23.24
CA ASP A 192 2.60 -17.11 -23.64
C ASP A 192 2.45 -18.59 -23.24
N VAL A 193 1.98 -18.89 -22.03
CA VAL A 193 1.75 -20.26 -21.55
C VAL A 193 0.67 -20.96 -22.38
N GLU A 194 -0.44 -20.29 -22.68
CA GLU A 194 -1.52 -20.81 -23.54
C GLU A 194 -1.01 -21.10 -24.95
N ARG A 195 -0.21 -20.21 -25.54
CA ARG A 195 0.41 -20.42 -26.85
C ARG A 195 1.35 -21.63 -26.87
N LEU A 196 2.16 -21.81 -25.83
CA LEU A 196 3.04 -22.98 -25.71
C LEU A 196 2.24 -24.28 -25.57
N ALA A 197 1.16 -24.26 -24.79
CA ALA A 197 0.27 -25.40 -24.63
C ALA A 197 -0.45 -25.75 -25.95
N ALA A 198 -0.96 -24.74 -26.65
CA ALA A 198 -1.62 -24.89 -27.96
C ALA A 198 -0.68 -25.43 -29.03
N ALA A 199 0.63 -25.11 -28.96
CA ALA A 199 1.66 -25.66 -29.84
C ALA A 199 2.06 -27.12 -29.50
N GLY A 200 1.44 -27.73 -28.49
CA GLY A 200 1.75 -29.10 -28.03
C GLY A 200 3.00 -29.21 -27.17
N HIS A 201 3.60 -28.08 -26.76
CA HIS A 201 4.84 -28.07 -25.97
C HIS A 201 4.54 -27.98 -24.46
N LEU A 202 3.81 -28.98 -23.92
CA LEU A 202 3.37 -28.96 -22.52
C LEU A 202 4.53 -28.86 -21.52
N ARG A 203 5.66 -29.53 -21.81
CA ARG A 203 6.86 -29.47 -20.96
C ARG A 203 7.42 -28.07 -20.82
N THR A 204 7.47 -27.30 -21.90
CA THR A 204 7.99 -25.92 -21.85
C THR A 204 6.98 -24.97 -21.22
N ALA A 205 5.68 -25.19 -21.41
CA ALA A 205 4.63 -24.44 -20.71
C ALA A 205 4.75 -24.62 -19.18
N LEU A 206 4.86 -25.87 -18.70
CA LEU A 206 5.07 -26.18 -17.29
C LEU A 206 6.41 -25.64 -16.76
N ALA A 207 7.48 -25.75 -17.54
CA ALA A 207 8.77 -25.18 -17.18
C ALA A 207 8.70 -23.65 -17.07
N CYS A 208 7.98 -22.97 -17.97
CA CYS A 208 7.73 -21.54 -17.90
C CYS A 208 6.97 -21.16 -16.63
N LEU A 209 5.93 -21.93 -16.28
CA LEU A 209 5.16 -21.72 -15.05
C LEU A 209 6.04 -21.80 -13.80
N ALA A 210 6.74 -22.92 -13.64
CA ALA A 210 7.57 -23.16 -12.47
C ALA A 210 8.76 -22.20 -12.41
N LEU A 211 9.48 -22.00 -13.52
CA LEU A 211 10.68 -21.18 -13.55
C LEU A 211 10.39 -19.72 -13.26
N THR A 212 9.30 -19.16 -13.82
CA THR A 212 8.94 -17.76 -13.58
C THR A 212 8.59 -17.53 -12.12
N LEU A 213 7.83 -18.44 -11.50
CA LEU A 213 7.47 -18.35 -10.09
C LEU A 213 8.70 -18.45 -9.18
N LEU A 214 9.54 -19.46 -9.39
CA LEU A 214 10.75 -19.68 -8.58
C LEU A 214 11.73 -18.51 -8.74
N ALA A 215 11.93 -18.01 -9.96
CA ALA A 215 12.80 -16.88 -10.22
C ALA A 215 12.27 -15.59 -9.58
N ALA A 216 10.95 -15.36 -9.62
CA ALA A 216 10.32 -14.23 -8.94
C ALA A 216 10.53 -14.28 -7.42
N LEU A 217 10.28 -15.43 -6.79
CA LEU A 217 10.50 -15.61 -5.35
C LEU A 217 11.97 -15.41 -4.95
N ALA A 218 12.90 -16.02 -5.71
CA ALA A 218 14.33 -15.85 -5.49
C ALA A 218 14.76 -14.39 -5.65
N ALA A 219 14.22 -13.67 -6.64
CA ALA A 219 14.52 -12.26 -6.88
C ALA A 219 14.06 -11.37 -5.73
N VAL A 220 12.82 -11.55 -5.23
CA VAL A 220 12.32 -10.82 -4.05
C VAL A 220 13.21 -11.10 -2.83
N TRP A 221 13.51 -12.37 -2.57
CA TRP A 221 14.31 -12.78 -1.42
C TRP A 221 15.72 -12.20 -1.47
N CYS A 222 16.41 -12.33 -2.61
CA CYS A 222 17.74 -11.77 -2.84
C CYS A 222 17.74 -10.25 -2.71
N ALA A 223 16.80 -9.56 -3.37
CA ALA A 223 16.69 -8.11 -3.33
C ALA A 223 16.47 -7.60 -1.89
N ALA A 224 15.56 -8.21 -1.15
CA ALA A 224 15.29 -7.85 0.23
C ALA A 224 16.50 -8.13 1.15
N ALA A 225 17.16 -9.28 0.98
CA ALA A 225 18.34 -9.63 1.76
C ALA A 225 19.53 -8.70 1.49
N LEU A 226 19.77 -8.36 0.22
CA LEU A 226 20.84 -7.44 -0.19
C LEU A 226 20.58 -6.02 0.32
N THR A 227 19.34 -5.54 0.24
CA THR A 227 18.96 -4.20 0.69
C THR A 227 19.16 -4.07 2.21
N ARG A 228 18.65 -5.02 3.00
CA ARG A 228 18.87 -5.04 4.47
C ARG A 228 20.36 -5.08 4.84
N ARG A 229 21.15 -5.89 4.15
CA ARG A 229 22.61 -5.96 4.36
C ARG A 229 23.31 -4.65 4.00
N ALA A 230 22.88 -3.98 2.94
CA ALA A 230 23.46 -2.70 2.53
C ALA A 230 23.15 -1.58 3.53
N VAL A 231 21.92 -1.53 4.04
CA VAL A 231 21.48 -0.50 5.00
C VAL A 231 22.22 -0.68 6.33
N THR A 232 22.21 -1.88 6.90
CA THR A 232 22.91 -2.17 8.16
C THR A 232 24.40 -1.83 8.08
N ARG A 233 25.07 -2.15 6.97
CA ARG A 233 26.46 -1.75 6.72
C ARG A 233 26.64 -0.24 6.65
N ARG A 234 25.72 0.50 6.03
CA ARG A 234 25.77 1.97 5.97
C ARG A 234 25.64 2.58 7.38
N ARG A 235 24.72 2.07 8.20
CA ARG A 235 24.55 2.51 9.60
C ARG A 235 25.82 2.29 10.42
N ALA A 236 26.41 1.09 10.36
CA ALA A 236 27.64 0.78 11.08
C ALA A 236 28.84 1.66 10.66
N ARG A 237 28.91 2.06 9.38
CA ARG A 237 29.94 3.01 8.89
C ARG A 237 29.70 4.44 9.41
N ALA A 238 28.46 4.88 9.46
CA ALA A 238 28.11 6.22 9.95
C ALA A 238 28.45 6.39 11.44
N SER A 239 28.17 5.38 12.28
CA SER A 239 28.50 5.42 13.71
C SER A 239 30.01 5.53 13.96
N ARG A 240 30.83 4.78 13.21
CA ARG A 240 32.30 4.84 13.33
C ARG A 240 32.88 6.19 12.91
N ALA A 241 32.32 6.81 11.87
CA ALA A 241 32.77 8.12 11.41
C ALA A 241 32.34 9.29 12.33
N GLY A 242 31.38 9.06 13.22
CA GLY A 242 30.97 10.00 14.27
C GLY A 242 31.83 9.92 15.53
N GLU A 243 32.35 8.74 15.86
CA GLU A 243 33.23 8.52 17.01
C GLU A 243 34.64 9.12 16.81
N ASP A 244 35.11 9.20 15.56
CA ASP A 244 36.44 9.71 15.19
C ASP A 244 36.50 11.26 15.03
N ARG A 245 35.41 11.99 15.33
CA ARG A 245 35.36 13.48 15.29
C ARG A 245 35.24 14.07 16.69
#